data_AF-A0A2T5I629-F1
#
_entry.id   AF-A0A2T5I629-F1
#
_cell.length_a   1.000
_cell.length_b   1.000
_cell.length_c   1.000
_cell.angle_alpha   90.00
_cell.angle_beta   90.00
_cell.angle_gamma   90.00
#
_symmetry.space_group_name_H-M   'P 1'
#
loop_
_entity.id
_entity.type
_entity.pdbx_description
1 polymer ?
#
loop_
_entity_poly.entity_id
_entity_poly.type
_entity_poly.pdbx_seq_one_letter_code
_entity_poly.pdbx_strand_id
1 'polypeptide(L)'
;MFNTEDDIIPKLKASCTKEEAVAKMLGWLQGPIRRRVIQVTEQGISADLMPHLSQLESSLEEQLLELRNAARTGFFKALEEDALIDIIEEKENVVIECDNQIKLAATYLESISDEVAKGNASTLRIDREATSKSGITHITLKSLKIWALKEFGISLDPFSAQKTAIYAPQQQQELPAEEIQQIDDQSNQREDWPSPIKAKTFKITTAFLIDAFAKTSKDFLKKDNTPNINAIAKHLENLAKEANDDNPVLGQSSETIRRSLAESIGTRKLTLHEKKQ
;
A
#
# COMPACT_ATOMS: atom_id res chain seq x y z
N MET A 1 -26.63 31.29 5.02
CA MET A 1 -25.83 30.46 4.10
C MET A 1 -25.68 29.12 4.80
N PHE A 2 -26.42 28.09 4.37
CA PHE A 2 -26.31 26.77 4.98
C PHE A 2 -25.03 26.13 4.46
N ASN A 3 -24.11 25.78 5.36
CA ASN A 3 -22.90 25.07 4.99
C ASN A 3 -23.32 23.63 4.66
N THR A 4 -23.44 23.31 3.36
CA THR A 4 -23.86 21.98 2.88
C THR A 4 -22.87 20.86 3.21
N GLU A 5 -21.68 21.22 3.72
CA GLU A 5 -20.63 20.30 4.16
C GLU A 5 -20.94 19.61 5.50
N ASP A 6 -21.94 20.08 6.25
CA ASP A 6 -22.35 19.53 7.55
C ASP A 6 -23.60 18.62 7.47
N ASP A 7 -24.06 18.28 6.25
CA ASP A 7 -25.19 17.36 6.09
C ASP A 7 -24.77 15.95 6.55
N ILE A 8 -25.18 15.59 7.76
CA ILE A 8 -24.90 14.29 8.37
C ILE A 8 -25.99 13.27 8.01
N ILE A 9 -25.60 12.03 7.72
CA ILE A 9 -26.51 10.89 7.57
C ILE A 9 -26.23 9.86 8.68
N PRO A 10 -27.20 9.58 9.56
CA PRO A 10 -27.10 8.45 10.47
C PRO A 10 -27.29 7.13 9.71
N LYS A 11 -26.26 6.28 9.70
CA LYS A 11 -26.32 4.90 9.18
C LYS A 11 -26.51 3.93 10.35
N LEU A 12 -27.77 3.53 10.55
CA LEU A 12 -28.18 2.59 11.61
C LEU A 12 -28.29 1.13 11.12
N LYS A 13 -27.70 0.80 9.96
CA LYS A 13 -27.72 -0.58 9.45
C LYS A 13 -26.97 -1.51 10.40
N ALA A 14 -27.54 -2.68 10.68
CA ALA A 14 -26.94 -3.71 11.55
C ALA A 14 -26.02 -4.69 10.79
N SER A 15 -26.01 -4.64 9.47
CA SER A 15 -25.24 -5.52 8.58
C SER A 15 -24.66 -4.75 7.39
N CYS A 16 -23.67 -5.35 6.74
CA CYS A 16 -22.99 -4.79 5.58
C CYS A 16 -22.65 -5.88 4.56
N THR A 17 -22.41 -5.50 3.31
CA THR A 17 -21.93 -6.45 2.28
C THR A 17 -20.48 -6.86 2.56
N LYS A 18 -19.97 -7.85 1.80
CA LYS A 18 -18.55 -8.24 1.88
C LYS A 18 -17.61 -7.08 1.55
N GLU A 19 -17.91 -6.33 0.50
CA GLU A 19 -17.11 -5.15 0.11
C GLU A 19 -17.16 -4.05 1.16
N GLU A 20 -18.34 -3.73 1.70
CA GLU A 20 -18.48 -2.78 2.81
C GLU A 20 -17.73 -3.26 4.07
N ALA A 21 -17.64 -4.57 4.30
CA ALA A 21 -16.86 -5.15 5.40
C ALA A 21 -15.35 -4.95 5.20
N VAL A 22 -14.85 -5.19 3.99
CA VAL A 22 -13.43 -4.93 3.66
C VAL A 22 -13.12 -3.44 3.75
N ALA A 23 -13.97 -2.57 3.21
CA ALA A 23 -13.82 -1.12 3.34
C ALA A 23 -13.76 -0.68 4.82
N LYS A 24 -14.60 -1.27 5.68
CA LYS A 24 -14.52 -1.08 7.13
C LYS A 24 -13.19 -1.53 7.71
N MET A 25 -12.66 -2.68 7.31
CA MET A 25 -11.37 -3.17 7.78
C MET A 25 -10.18 -2.32 7.29
N LEU A 26 -10.33 -1.63 6.15
CA LEU A 26 -9.37 -0.63 5.66
C LEU A 26 -9.47 0.72 6.39
N GLY A 27 -10.36 0.85 7.38
CA GLY A 27 -10.59 2.11 8.09
C GLY A 27 -11.51 3.09 7.36
N TRP A 28 -12.10 2.69 6.24
CA TRP A 28 -13.14 3.46 5.56
C TRP A 28 -14.47 3.15 6.20
N LEU A 29 -15.51 3.93 5.86
CA LEU A 29 -16.85 3.65 6.33
C LEU A 29 -16.90 3.33 7.85
N GLN A 30 -16.28 4.15 8.73
CA GLN A 30 -16.32 4.01 10.20
C GLN A 30 -17.47 4.73 10.90
N GLY A 31 -18.09 4.05 11.87
CA GLY A 31 -19.09 4.64 12.77
C GLY A 31 -20.51 4.84 12.23
N PRO A 32 -21.43 5.35 13.07
CA PRO A 32 -22.84 5.55 12.69
C PRO A 32 -23.10 6.91 12.02
N ILE A 33 -22.19 7.87 12.15
CA ILE A 33 -22.34 9.25 11.67
C ILE A 33 -21.52 9.43 10.39
N ARG A 34 -22.19 9.73 9.27
CA ARG A 34 -21.59 9.88 7.94
C ARG A 34 -21.76 11.27 7.39
N ARG A 35 -20.85 11.69 6.51
CA ARG A 35 -21.08 12.89 5.69
C ARG A 35 -21.91 12.50 4.46
N ARG A 36 -22.96 13.27 4.18
CA ARG A 36 -23.79 13.13 2.98
C ARG A 36 -22.98 13.46 1.73
N VAL A 37 -22.19 14.53 1.82
CA VAL A 37 -21.36 15.05 0.74
C VAL A 37 -19.92 15.02 1.22
N ILE A 38 -19.05 14.44 0.41
CA ILE A 38 -17.61 14.51 0.57
C ILE A 38 -17.08 15.22 -0.66
N GLN A 39 -16.23 16.22 -0.43
CA GLN A 39 -15.60 16.94 -1.52
C GLN A 39 -14.59 16.02 -2.20
N VAL A 40 -14.81 15.75 -3.48
CA VAL A 40 -13.87 15.02 -4.33
C VAL A 40 -13.03 16.05 -5.08
N THR A 41 -11.73 15.94 -4.96
CA THR A 41 -10.77 16.79 -5.68
C THR A 41 -10.33 16.12 -6.98
N GLU A 42 -9.56 16.81 -7.83
CA GLU A 42 -8.92 16.19 -9.00
C GLU A 42 -7.99 15.02 -8.62
N GLN A 43 -7.55 15.00 -7.35
CA GLN A 43 -6.71 13.95 -6.77
C GLN A 43 -7.53 12.86 -6.06
N GLY A 44 -8.87 12.91 -6.15
CA GLY A 44 -9.80 11.98 -5.52
C GLY A 44 -10.26 12.44 -4.13
N ILE A 45 -10.71 11.47 -3.33
CA ILE A 45 -11.15 11.66 -1.95
C ILE A 45 -9.94 11.63 -1.03
N SER A 46 -9.81 12.62 -0.15
CA SER A 46 -8.72 12.67 0.82
C SER A 46 -8.84 11.57 1.88
N ALA A 47 -7.71 11.03 2.34
CA ALA A 47 -7.65 9.88 3.25
C ALA A 47 -8.37 10.13 4.60
N ASP A 48 -8.37 11.37 5.08
CA ASP A 48 -9.08 11.80 6.29
C ASP A 48 -10.61 11.78 6.13
N LEU A 49 -11.11 11.85 4.91
CA LEU A 49 -12.55 11.79 4.60
C LEU A 49 -13.06 10.36 4.37
N MET A 50 -12.17 9.41 4.09
CA MET A 50 -12.51 7.99 3.87
C MET A 50 -13.31 7.34 5.01
N PRO A 51 -12.99 7.59 6.31
CA PRO A 51 -13.77 7.05 7.42
C PRO A 51 -15.20 7.58 7.43
N HIS A 52 -15.48 8.72 6.81
CA HIS A 52 -16.77 9.43 6.86
C HIS A 52 -17.68 9.16 5.67
N LEU A 53 -17.22 8.38 4.68
CA LEU A 53 -18.00 7.96 3.52
C LEU A 53 -19.37 7.38 3.93
N SER A 54 -20.42 7.74 3.21
CA SER A 54 -21.79 7.28 3.50
C SER A 54 -22.06 5.86 2.96
N GLN A 55 -21.44 5.55 1.83
CA GLN A 55 -21.46 4.26 1.13
C GLN A 55 -20.31 4.22 0.10
N LEU A 56 -20.06 3.05 -0.46
CA LEU A 56 -19.26 2.92 -1.68
C LEU A 56 -20.14 3.34 -2.87
N GLU A 57 -19.63 4.21 -3.73
CA GLU A 57 -20.37 4.68 -4.93
C GLU A 57 -20.24 3.71 -6.10
N SER A 58 -19.16 2.94 -6.11
CA SER A 58 -18.80 1.91 -7.08
C SER A 58 -18.30 0.66 -6.35
N SER A 59 -17.91 -0.38 -7.08
CA SER A 59 -17.33 -1.58 -6.45
C SER A 59 -16.04 -1.23 -5.72
N LEU A 60 -15.70 -1.97 -4.67
CA LEU A 60 -14.45 -1.76 -3.93
C LEU A 60 -13.21 -1.83 -4.85
N GLU A 61 -13.23 -2.72 -5.86
CA GLU A 61 -12.16 -2.86 -6.84
C GLU A 61 -11.99 -1.59 -7.68
N GLU A 62 -13.08 -1.05 -8.22
CA GLU A 62 -13.07 0.20 -8.99
C GLU A 62 -12.56 1.36 -8.14
N GLN A 63 -13.01 1.49 -6.88
CA GLN A 63 -12.56 2.56 -6.00
C GLN A 63 -11.07 2.48 -5.69
N LEU A 64 -10.54 1.29 -5.39
CA LEU A 64 -9.12 1.10 -5.14
C LEU A 64 -8.28 1.39 -6.39
N LEU A 65 -8.78 1.01 -7.56
CA LEU A 65 -8.13 1.29 -8.84
C LEU A 65 -8.12 2.80 -9.15
N GLU A 66 -9.22 3.50 -8.90
CA GLU A 66 -9.33 4.95 -9.05
C GLU A 66 -8.34 5.69 -8.14
N LEU A 67 -8.27 5.31 -6.85
CA LEU A 67 -7.32 5.90 -5.90
C LEU A 67 -5.88 5.70 -6.36
N ARG A 68 -5.54 4.48 -6.79
CA ARG A 68 -4.22 4.17 -7.31
C ARG A 68 -3.90 4.98 -8.56
N ASN A 69 -4.84 5.11 -9.50
CA ASN A 69 -4.64 5.86 -10.74
C ASN A 69 -4.49 7.36 -10.48
N ALA A 70 -5.25 7.92 -9.53
CA ALA A 70 -5.11 9.30 -9.10
C ALA A 70 -3.72 9.54 -8.47
N ALA A 71 -3.28 8.66 -7.56
CA ALA A 71 -1.96 8.71 -6.96
C ALA A 71 -0.83 8.65 -8.01
N ARG A 72 -0.95 7.73 -8.97
CA ARG A 72 0.03 7.58 -10.07
C ARG A 72 0.07 8.80 -10.97
N THR A 73 -1.08 9.37 -11.31
CA THR A 73 -1.16 10.61 -12.09
C THR A 73 -0.46 11.74 -11.35
N GLY A 74 -0.69 11.87 -10.03
CA GLY A 74 -0.02 12.86 -9.20
C GLY A 74 1.50 12.68 -9.16
N PHE A 75 1.98 11.44 -9.07
CA PHE A 75 3.41 11.11 -9.13
C PHE A 75 4.04 11.45 -10.50
N PHE A 76 3.40 11.05 -11.60
CA PHE A 76 3.92 11.36 -12.94
C PHE A 76 3.93 12.86 -13.22
N LYS A 77 2.89 13.58 -12.80
CA LYS A 77 2.86 15.05 -12.90
C LYS A 77 4.01 15.70 -12.14
N ALA A 78 4.32 15.24 -10.93
CA ALA A 78 5.46 15.75 -10.16
C ALA A 78 6.81 15.50 -10.86
N LEU A 79 6.96 14.37 -11.56
CA LEU A 79 8.14 14.07 -12.37
C LEU A 79 8.22 14.95 -13.63
N GLU A 80 7.10 15.17 -14.31
CA GLU A 80 7.03 15.99 -15.54
C GLU A 80 7.28 17.48 -15.26
N GLU A 81 6.86 17.96 -14.08
CA GLU A 81 7.03 19.35 -13.65
C GLU A 81 8.39 19.64 -12.98
N ASP A 82 9.32 18.66 -12.98
CA ASP A 82 10.62 18.74 -12.29
C ASP A 82 10.47 19.23 -10.82
N ALA A 83 9.47 18.70 -10.12
CA ALA A 83 9.21 19.06 -8.73
C ALA A 83 10.40 18.73 -7.81
N LEU A 84 10.40 19.33 -6.61
CA LEU A 84 11.39 19.02 -5.58
C LEU A 84 11.34 17.52 -5.22
N ILE A 85 12.51 16.93 -4.91
CA ILE A 85 12.65 15.50 -4.59
C ILE A 85 11.68 15.09 -3.48
N ASP A 86 11.55 15.88 -2.42
CA ASP A 86 10.66 15.60 -1.29
C ASP A 86 9.18 15.45 -1.74
N ILE A 87 8.76 16.24 -2.74
CA ILE A 87 7.39 16.16 -3.29
C ILE A 87 7.23 14.90 -4.13
N ILE A 88 8.23 14.55 -4.93
CA ILE A 88 8.23 13.32 -5.74
C ILE A 88 8.15 12.09 -4.82
N GLU A 89 8.93 12.07 -3.74
CA GLU A 89 8.92 10.99 -2.75
C GLU A 89 7.59 10.92 -1.99
N GLU A 90 7.01 12.06 -1.62
CA GLU A 90 5.67 12.10 -1.03
C GLU A 90 4.64 11.46 -1.96
N LYS A 91 4.65 11.81 -3.26
CA LYS A 91 3.72 11.22 -4.24
C LYS A 91 3.99 9.74 -4.50
N GLU A 92 5.25 9.31 -4.52
CA GLU A 92 5.62 7.90 -4.63
C GLU A 92 5.09 7.10 -3.44
N ASN A 93 5.25 7.62 -2.22
CA ASN A 93 4.75 7.00 -1.01
C ASN A 93 3.23 6.83 -1.01
N VAL A 94 2.48 7.80 -1.58
CA VAL A 94 1.03 7.65 -1.76
C VAL A 94 0.69 6.50 -2.71
N VAL A 95 1.44 6.31 -3.81
CA VAL A 95 1.24 5.16 -4.72
C VAL A 95 1.52 3.84 -4.00
N ILE A 96 2.60 3.77 -3.22
CA ILE A 96 2.96 2.59 -2.43
C ILE A 96 1.87 2.27 -1.41
N GLU A 97 1.31 3.29 -0.75
CA GLU A 97 0.21 3.11 0.20
C GLU A 97 -1.05 2.57 -0.49
N CYS A 98 -1.42 3.06 -1.67
CA CYS A 98 -2.50 2.49 -2.46
C CYS A 98 -2.25 1.02 -2.82
N ASP A 99 -1.02 0.67 -3.23
CA ASP A 99 -0.64 -0.72 -3.53
C ASP A 99 -0.76 -1.63 -2.29
N ASN A 100 -0.41 -1.12 -1.10
CA ASN A 100 -0.58 -1.84 0.16
C ASN A 100 -2.06 -2.02 0.52
N GLN A 101 -2.89 -0.99 0.33
CA GLN A 101 -4.33 -1.07 0.57
C GLN A 101 -5.00 -2.09 -0.36
N ILE A 102 -4.61 -2.15 -1.63
CA ILE A 102 -5.10 -3.16 -2.58
C ILE A 102 -4.76 -4.58 -2.10
N LYS A 103 -3.52 -4.80 -1.65
CA LYS A 103 -3.09 -6.10 -1.13
C LYS A 103 -3.88 -6.49 0.12
N LEU A 104 -4.03 -5.56 1.08
CA LEU A 104 -4.82 -5.78 2.28
C LEU A 104 -6.29 -6.07 1.95
N ALA A 105 -6.88 -5.33 1.01
CA ALA A 105 -8.24 -5.53 0.56
C ALA A 105 -8.44 -6.95 0.00
N ALA A 106 -7.51 -7.42 -0.84
CA ALA A 106 -7.52 -8.77 -1.37
C ALA A 106 -7.42 -9.82 -0.25
N THR A 107 -6.49 -9.66 0.68
CA THR A 107 -6.33 -10.55 1.84
C THR A 107 -7.60 -10.61 2.70
N TYR A 108 -8.21 -9.46 2.98
CA TYR A 108 -9.45 -9.41 3.77
C TYR A 108 -10.62 -10.04 3.03
N LEU A 109 -10.74 -9.82 1.72
CA LEU A 109 -11.81 -10.38 0.91
C LEU A 109 -11.74 -11.91 0.83
N GLU A 110 -10.54 -12.45 0.63
CA GLU A 110 -10.26 -13.89 0.67
C GLU A 110 -10.61 -14.46 2.05
N SER A 111 -10.09 -13.84 3.12
CA SER A 111 -10.31 -14.29 4.49
C SER A 111 -11.79 -14.25 4.91
N ILE A 112 -12.53 -13.22 4.50
CA ILE A 112 -13.98 -13.14 4.71
C ILE A 112 -14.70 -14.24 3.94
N SER A 113 -14.29 -14.50 2.70
CA SER A 113 -14.93 -15.53 1.87
C SER A 113 -14.68 -16.93 2.44
N ASP A 114 -13.46 -17.22 2.88
CA ASP A 114 -13.11 -18.47 3.57
C ASP A 114 -13.86 -18.62 4.88
N GLU A 115 -13.91 -17.56 5.69
CA GLU A 115 -14.64 -17.60 6.96
C GLU A 115 -16.14 -17.81 6.75
N VAL A 116 -16.75 -17.19 5.74
CA VAL A 116 -18.15 -17.40 5.38
C VAL A 116 -18.38 -18.82 4.84
N ALA A 117 -17.44 -19.38 4.09
CA ALA A 117 -17.53 -20.74 3.53
C ALA A 117 -17.57 -21.84 4.61
N LYS A 118 -17.09 -21.55 5.83
CA LYS A 118 -17.22 -22.44 7.00
C LYS A 118 -18.68 -22.67 7.42
N GLY A 119 -19.64 -21.89 6.92
CA GLY A 119 -21.07 -22.08 7.16
C GLY A 119 -21.41 -21.98 8.65
N ASN A 120 -21.93 -23.06 9.25
CA ASN A 120 -22.32 -23.07 10.65
C ASN A 120 -21.13 -22.96 11.62
N ALA A 121 -19.91 -23.27 11.18
CA ALA A 121 -18.69 -23.08 11.96
C ALA A 121 -18.11 -21.66 11.82
N SER A 122 -18.74 -20.79 11.03
CA SER A 122 -18.30 -19.42 10.83
C SER A 122 -18.53 -18.55 12.07
N THR A 123 -17.51 -17.76 12.42
CA THR A 123 -17.63 -16.66 13.38
C THR A 123 -18.46 -15.52 12.79
N LEU A 124 -18.38 -15.32 11.47
CA LEU A 124 -19.16 -14.33 10.74
C LEU A 124 -20.60 -14.79 10.59
N ARG A 125 -21.53 -13.98 11.10
CA ARG A 125 -22.96 -14.26 11.04
C ARG A 125 -23.58 -13.55 9.87
N ILE A 126 -24.24 -14.31 9.00
CA ILE A 126 -24.99 -13.78 7.85
C ILE A 126 -26.35 -13.24 8.33
N ASP A 127 -26.65 -12.01 7.94
CA ASP A 127 -27.98 -11.42 8.07
C ASP A 127 -28.88 -11.98 6.97
N ARG A 128 -29.67 -13.00 7.31
CA ARG A 128 -30.53 -13.71 6.36
C ARG A 128 -31.64 -12.81 5.80
N GLU A 129 -32.14 -11.87 6.59
CA GLU A 129 -33.22 -10.98 6.16
C GLU A 129 -32.70 -10.01 5.10
N ALA A 130 -31.59 -9.32 5.40
CA ALA A 130 -30.95 -8.42 4.45
C ALA A 130 -30.49 -9.16 3.19
N THR A 131 -29.89 -10.34 3.35
CA THR A 131 -29.42 -11.18 2.23
C THR A 131 -30.57 -11.63 1.33
N SER A 132 -31.68 -12.07 1.91
CA SER A 132 -32.85 -12.49 1.11
C SER A 132 -33.48 -11.32 0.36
N LYS A 133 -33.43 -10.10 0.92
CA LYS A 133 -34.01 -8.91 0.31
C LYS A 133 -33.16 -8.35 -0.82
N SER A 134 -31.83 -8.34 -0.68
CA SER A 134 -30.92 -7.76 -1.69
C SER A 134 -30.39 -8.78 -2.70
N GLY A 135 -30.45 -10.08 -2.39
CA GLY A 135 -29.78 -11.14 -3.15
C GLY A 135 -28.26 -11.19 -2.94
N ILE A 136 -27.70 -10.32 -2.10
CA ILE A 136 -26.26 -10.21 -1.83
C ILE A 136 -25.99 -10.64 -0.39
N THR A 137 -24.91 -11.37 -0.13
CA THR A 137 -24.56 -11.79 1.24
C THR A 137 -24.26 -10.59 2.13
N HIS A 138 -25.06 -10.44 3.20
CA HIS A 138 -24.86 -9.45 4.24
C HIS A 138 -24.30 -10.09 5.51
N ILE A 139 -23.25 -9.50 6.07
CA ILE A 139 -22.59 -9.91 7.31
C ILE A 139 -23.01 -8.96 8.43
N THR A 140 -23.38 -9.49 9.59
CA THR A 140 -23.74 -8.64 10.75
C THR A 140 -22.51 -7.91 11.28
N LEU A 141 -22.64 -6.60 11.54
CA LEU A 141 -21.54 -5.76 12.00
C LEU A 141 -20.95 -6.23 13.33
N LYS A 142 -21.79 -6.78 14.22
CA LYS A 142 -21.34 -7.32 15.51
C LYS A 142 -20.40 -8.51 15.31
N SER A 143 -20.74 -9.44 14.41
CA SER A 143 -19.87 -10.58 14.12
C SER A 143 -18.57 -10.17 13.43
N LEU A 144 -18.65 -9.21 12.51
CA LEU A 144 -17.48 -8.66 11.82
C LEU A 144 -16.51 -8.00 12.80
N LYS A 145 -17.01 -7.20 13.75
CA LYS A 145 -16.18 -6.57 14.80
C LYS A 145 -15.37 -7.58 15.61
N ILE A 146 -16.03 -8.64 16.09
CA ILE A 146 -15.40 -9.66 16.91
C ILE A 146 -14.36 -10.43 16.09
N TRP A 147 -14.73 -10.82 14.87
CA TRP A 147 -13.86 -11.58 13.99
C TRP A 147 -12.64 -10.76 13.53
N ALA A 148 -12.82 -9.52 13.07
CA ALA A 148 -11.74 -8.67 12.61
C ALA A 148 -10.74 -8.34 13.74
N LEU A 149 -11.24 -8.14 14.96
CA LEU A 149 -10.38 -7.95 16.13
C LEU A 149 -9.57 -9.20 16.45
N LYS A 150 -10.19 -10.38 16.35
CA LYS A 150 -9.54 -11.65 16.67
C LYS A 150 -8.50 -12.06 15.61
N GLU A 151 -8.85 -12.02 14.33
CA GLU A 151 -7.99 -12.52 13.25
C GLU A 151 -6.93 -11.51 12.82
N PHE A 152 -7.24 -10.20 12.86
CA PHE A 152 -6.36 -9.16 12.34
C PHE A 152 -5.97 -8.09 13.37
N GLY A 153 -6.51 -8.14 14.59
CA GLY A 153 -6.28 -7.08 15.59
C GLY A 153 -6.97 -5.75 15.26
N ILE A 154 -7.94 -5.74 14.34
CA ILE A 154 -8.57 -4.50 13.85
C ILE A 154 -9.79 -4.16 14.70
N SER A 155 -9.79 -2.97 15.30
CA SER A 155 -10.96 -2.38 15.95
C SER A 155 -11.82 -1.61 14.93
N LEU A 156 -13.10 -1.96 14.82
CA LEU A 156 -14.08 -1.23 13.98
C LEU A 156 -15.00 -0.33 14.83
N ASP A 157 -14.56 0.03 16.04
CA ASP A 157 -15.35 0.91 16.90
C ASP A 157 -15.13 2.39 16.55
N PRO A 158 -16.22 3.18 16.46
CA PRO A 158 -16.19 4.57 15.99
C PRO A 158 -15.28 5.50 16.79
N PHE A 159 -14.98 5.14 18.04
CA PHE A 159 -14.18 5.95 18.96
C PHE A 159 -12.72 5.51 19.03
N SER A 160 -12.32 4.47 18.29
CA SER A 160 -10.92 4.07 18.16
C SER A 160 -10.16 4.89 17.10
N ALA A 161 -10.86 5.77 16.38
CA ALA A 161 -10.31 6.64 15.33
C ALA A 161 -9.51 7.83 15.88
N GLN A 162 -8.66 7.61 16.88
CA GLN A 162 -7.53 8.47 17.25
C GLN A 162 -6.35 7.64 17.77
N LYS A 163 -5.99 6.55 17.07
CA LYS A 163 -4.63 5.99 16.99
C LYS A 163 -4.67 4.67 16.20
N THR A 164 -4.64 4.80 14.88
CA THR A 164 -3.72 3.99 14.09
C THR A 164 -2.61 4.91 13.59
N ALA A 165 -1.98 5.59 14.54
CA ALA A 165 -0.55 5.76 14.44
C ALA A 165 0.03 4.34 14.49
N ILE A 166 0.78 3.99 13.46
CA ILE A 166 1.86 3.00 13.56
C ILE A 166 2.56 3.22 14.91
N TYR A 167 2.89 2.13 15.62
CA TYR A 167 3.37 2.02 17.01
C TYR A 167 2.32 1.60 18.04
N ALA A 168 2.22 0.28 18.25
CA ALA A 168 1.95 -0.26 19.57
C ALA A 168 3.12 0.10 20.50
N PRO A 169 2.90 0.75 21.66
CA PRO A 169 3.94 0.92 22.67
C PRO A 169 4.12 -0.42 23.39
N GLN A 170 5.29 -1.03 23.25
CA GLN A 170 5.73 -2.05 24.20
C GLN A 170 5.84 -1.38 25.57
N GLN A 171 4.99 -1.81 26.51
CA GLN A 171 5.21 -1.56 27.92
C GLN A 171 6.48 -2.28 28.33
N GLN A 172 7.47 -1.52 28.80
CA GLN A 172 8.64 -2.00 29.49
C GLN A 172 8.19 -2.77 30.74
N GLN A 173 8.42 -4.09 30.75
CA GLN A 173 8.71 -4.80 31.99
C GLN A 173 10.20 -5.11 31.98
N GLU A 174 10.91 -4.51 32.93
CA GLU A 174 12.30 -4.79 33.22
C GLU A 174 12.49 -6.17 33.89
N LEU A 175 13.68 -6.74 33.62
CA LEU A 175 14.45 -7.79 34.32
C LEU A 175 14.35 -9.24 33.79
N PRO A 176 15.46 -10.03 33.83
CA PRO A 176 16.89 -9.68 33.77
C PRO A 176 17.61 -10.35 32.58
N ALA A 177 18.85 -9.92 32.34
CA ALA A 177 19.77 -10.50 31.36
C ALA A 177 20.15 -11.96 31.71
N GLU A 178 20.56 -12.71 30.67
CA GLU A 178 20.92 -14.15 30.61
C GLU A 178 19.70 -15.03 30.26
N GLU A 179 19.56 -15.66 29.09
CA GLU A 179 20.48 -16.56 28.39
C GLU A 179 20.26 -16.49 26.86
N ILE A 180 21.37 -16.45 26.11
CA ILE A 180 21.38 -16.76 24.68
C ILE A 180 21.38 -18.28 24.55
N GLN A 181 20.26 -18.91 24.19
CA GLN A 181 20.27 -20.24 23.58
C GLN A 181 19.26 -20.35 22.43
N GLN A 182 19.86 -20.66 21.28
CA GLN A 182 19.35 -21.25 20.04
C GLN A 182 17.95 -21.87 20.13
N ILE A 183 17.06 -21.43 19.24
CA ILE A 183 15.96 -22.26 18.74
C ILE A 183 16.00 -22.22 17.22
N ASP A 184 16.14 -23.43 16.67
CA ASP A 184 16.01 -23.84 15.28
C ASP A 184 14.85 -23.14 14.57
N ASP A 185 15.16 -22.48 13.45
CA ASP A 185 14.17 -21.99 12.50
C ASP A 185 14.06 -23.01 11.34
N GLN A 186 13.52 -24.18 11.67
CA GLN A 186 12.90 -25.06 10.68
C GLN A 186 11.38 -24.88 10.72
N SER A 187 10.86 -23.93 9.94
CA SER A 187 9.54 -24.11 9.31
C SER A 187 9.33 -23.16 8.11
N ASN A 188 9.42 -23.78 6.92
CA ASN A 188 8.74 -23.39 5.67
C ASN A 188 8.74 -21.91 5.27
N GLN A 189 9.90 -21.45 4.77
CA GLN A 189 9.94 -20.28 3.89
C GLN A 189 9.35 -20.64 2.51
N ARG A 190 8.24 -20.01 2.14
CA ARG A 190 8.01 -19.64 0.74
C ARG A 190 8.95 -18.47 0.45
N GLU A 191 10.09 -18.77 -0.16
CA GLU A 191 11.21 -17.88 -0.42
C GLU A 191 11.01 -16.90 -1.60
N ASP A 192 9.77 -16.62 -2.03
CA ASP A 192 9.58 -15.95 -3.33
C ASP A 192 9.43 -14.42 -3.30
N TRP A 193 9.62 -13.74 -2.17
CA TRP A 193 9.63 -12.27 -2.19
C TRP A 193 10.54 -11.63 -1.14
N PRO A 194 11.41 -10.66 -1.50
CA PRO A 194 12.24 -9.98 -0.51
C PRO A 194 11.34 -9.19 0.45
N SER A 195 11.51 -9.41 1.75
CA SER A 195 10.93 -8.53 2.78
C SER A 195 11.27 -7.06 2.48
N PRO A 196 10.50 -6.07 2.98
CA PRO A 196 10.78 -4.64 2.73
C PRO A 196 12.22 -4.24 3.03
N ILE A 197 12.83 -4.87 4.04
CA ILE A 197 14.25 -4.71 4.40
C ILE A 197 15.17 -5.29 3.32
N LYS A 198 14.89 -6.50 2.82
CA LYS A 198 15.64 -7.12 1.72
C LYS A 198 15.52 -6.30 0.43
N ALA A 199 14.35 -5.74 0.13
CA ALA A 199 14.12 -4.88 -1.04
C ALA A 199 14.90 -3.55 -0.95
N LYS A 200 14.87 -2.87 0.21
CA LYS A 200 15.69 -1.66 0.45
C LYS A 200 17.19 -1.98 0.33
N THR A 201 17.63 -3.09 0.91
CA THR A 201 19.03 -3.55 0.84
C THR A 201 19.44 -3.84 -0.61
N PHE A 202 18.58 -4.49 -1.38
CA PHE A 202 18.81 -4.76 -2.81
C PHE A 202 18.97 -3.46 -3.60
N LYS A 203 18.05 -2.50 -3.45
CA LYS A 203 18.12 -1.18 -4.12
C LYS A 203 19.41 -0.43 -3.77
N ILE A 204 19.84 -0.46 -2.50
CA ILE A 204 21.11 0.15 -2.07
C ILE A 204 22.31 -0.53 -2.73
N THR A 205 22.35 -1.86 -2.74
CA THR A 205 23.43 -2.63 -3.38
C THR A 205 23.49 -2.34 -4.88
N THR A 206 22.34 -2.32 -5.55
CA THR A 206 22.23 -1.94 -6.97
C THR A 206 22.75 -0.53 -7.21
N ALA A 207 22.46 0.44 -6.33
CA ALA A 207 23.01 1.78 -6.44
C ALA A 207 24.54 1.84 -6.34
N PHE A 208 25.15 1.01 -5.48
CA PHE A 208 26.61 0.90 -5.41
C PHE A 208 27.20 0.26 -6.67
N LEU A 209 26.54 -0.76 -7.22
CA LEU A 209 26.95 -1.37 -8.48
C LEU A 209 26.88 -0.38 -9.64
N ILE A 210 25.84 0.45 -9.71
CA ILE A 210 25.72 1.51 -10.72
C ILE A 210 26.86 2.52 -10.61
N ASP A 211 27.21 2.95 -9.40
CA ASP A 211 28.34 3.85 -9.18
C ASP A 211 29.67 3.23 -9.58
N ALA A 212 29.88 1.95 -9.25
CA ALA A 212 31.08 1.22 -9.65
C ALA A 212 31.15 1.07 -11.18
N PHE A 213 30.04 0.70 -11.80
CA PHE A 213 29.91 0.56 -13.25
C PHE A 213 30.13 1.88 -13.97
N ALA A 214 29.54 2.98 -13.51
CA ALA A 214 29.71 4.30 -14.11
C ALA A 214 31.18 4.74 -14.13
N LYS A 215 31.98 4.35 -13.13
CA LYS A 215 33.41 4.67 -13.07
C LYS A 215 34.28 3.91 -14.08
N THR A 216 33.74 2.90 -14.76
CA THR A 216 34.48 2.14 -15.78
C THR A 216 34.67 2.89 -17.10
N SER A 217 33.82 3.88 -17.39
CA SER A 217 33.91 4.70 -18.61
C SER A 217 33.40 6.12 -18.38
N LYS A 218 34.05 7.10 -19.02
CA LYS A 218 33.62 8.51 -19.00
C LYS A 218 32.23 8.71 -19.64
N ASP A 219 31.82 7.82 -20.54
CA ASP A 219 30.53 7.92 -21.24
C ASP A 219 29.34 7.63 -20.31
N PHE A 220 29.59 6.91 -19.20
CA PHE A 220 28.60 6.60 -18.18
C PHE A 220 28.61 7.60 -17.02
N LEU A 221 29.38 8.69 -17.13
CA LEU A 221 29.43 9.75 -16.13
C LEU A 221 28.86 11.05 -16.71
N LYS A 222 28.19 11.81 -15.84
CA LYS A 222 27.83 13.19 -16.08
C LYS A 222 29.03 14.09 -15.78
N LYS A 223 28.93 15.38 -16.14
CA LYS A 223 29.99 16.39 -15.91
C LYS A 223 30.34 16.58 -14.43
N ASP A 224 29.41 16.27 -13.53
CA ASP A 224 29.58 16.33 -12.07
C ASP A 224 30.13 15.02 -11.47
N ASN A 225 30.60 14.09 -12.31
CA ASN A 225 31.12 12.78 -11.93
C ASN A 225 30.08 11.86 -11.26
N THR A 226 28.78 12.11 -11.48
CA THR A 226 27.70 11.21 -11.09
C THR A 226 27.28 10.26 -12.23
N PRO A 227 26.64 9.11 -11.95
CA PRO A 227 26.19 8.20 -13.01
C PRO A 227 25.23 8.85 -14.01
N ASN A 228 25.53 8.66 -15.31
CA ASN A 228 24.64 9.01 -16.41
C ASN A 228 23.65 7.87 -16.67
N ILE A 229 22.55 7.86 -15.92
CA ILE A 229 21.53 6.81 -15.95
C ILE A 229 21.00 6.55 -17.37
N ASN A 230 20.84 7.59 -18.19
CA ASN A 230 20.34 7.44 -19.56
C ASN A 230 21.32 6.67 -20.45
N ALA A 231 22.62 6.98 -20.34
CA ALA A 231 23.66 6.28 -21.09
C ALA A 231 23.80 4.82 -20.64
N ILE A 232 23.74 4.58 -19.32
CA ILE A 232 23.80 3.23 -18.73
C ILE A 232 22.58 2.40 -19.15
N ALA A 233 21.38 2.96 -19.05
CA ALA A 233 20.15 2.25 -19.41
C ALA A 233 20.10 1.87 -20.89
N LYS A 234 20.54 2.77 -21.77
CA LYS A 234 20.65 2.49 -23.21
C LYS A 234 21.68 1.40 -23.50
N HIS A 235 22.80 1.41 -22.79
CA HIS A 235 23.82 0.37 -22.92
C HIS A 235 23.31 -1.00 -22.45
N LEU A 236 22.60 -1.06 -21.32
CA LEU A 236 22.01 -2.29 -20.82
C LEU A 236 20.89 -2.83 -21.72
N GLU A 237 20.07 -1.96 -22.33
CA GLU A 237 19.08 -2.40 -23.33
C GLU A 237 19.77 -3.04 -24.54
N ASN A 238 20.87 -2.47 -25.03
CA ASN A 238 21.63 -3.06 -26.14
C ASN A 238 22.22 -4.42 -25.76
N LEU A 239 22.81 -4.56 -24.57
CA LEU A 239 23.31 -5.84 -24.07
C LEU A 239 22.18 -6.88 -23.94
N ALA A 240 20.99 -6.46 -23.50
CA ALA A 240 19.84 -7.36 -23.40
C ALA A 240 19.34 -7.83 -24.77
N LYS A 241 19.40 -6.96 -25.78
CA LYS A 241 19.10 -7.32 -27.18
C LYS A 241 20.16 -8.27 -27.75
N GLU A 242 21.44 -7.97 -27.56
CA GLU A 242 22.55 -8.84 -27.99
C GLU A 242 22.44 -10.24 -27.37
N ALA A 243 22.05 -10.33 -26.09
CA ALA A 243 21.83 -11.60 -25.39
C ALA A 243 20.54 -12.35 -25.83
N ASN A 244 19.68 -11.71 -26.62
CA ASN A 244 18.38 -12.24 -27.05
C ASN A 244 18.24 -12.20 -28.58
N ASP A 245 19.34 -12.38 -29.32
CA ASP A 245 19.39 -12.41 -30.79
C ASP A 245 18.77 -11.16 -31.44
N ASP A 246 19.13 -9.98 -30.93
CA ASP A 246 18.60 -8.65 -31.31
C ASP A 246 17.09 -8.46 -31.04
N ASN A 247 16.42 -9.42 -30.38
CA ASN A 247 15.03 -9.29 -30.01
C ASN A 247 14.87 -8.49 -28.71
N PRO A 248 13.84 -7.64 -28.60
CA PRO A 248 13.56 -6.93 -27.36
C PRO A 248 13.21 -7.89 -26.22
N VAL A 249 13.88 -7.73 -25.08
CA VAL A 249 13.55 -8.46 -23.85
C VAL A 249 12.43 -7.71 -23.12
N LEU A 250 11.35 -8.43 -22.81
CA LEU A 250 10.19 -7.85 -22.12
C LEU A 250 10.61 -7.24 -20.78
N GLY A 251 10.24 -5.97 -20.55
CA GLY A 251 10.58 -5.24 -19.32
C GLY A 251 12.03 -4.74 -19.23
N GLN A 252 12.85 -4.89 -20.28
CA GLN A 252 14.23 -4.39 -20.33
C GLN A 252 14.41 -3.27 -21.37
N SER A 253 13.36 -2.48 -21.60
CA SER A 253 13.51 -1.25 -22.39
C SER A 253 14.41 -0.26 -21.66
N SER A 254 15.13 0.61 -22.37
CA SER A 254 15.92 1.68 -21.74
C SER A 254 15.09 2.52 -20.77
N GLU A 255 13.81 2.73 -21.04
CA GLU A 255 12.92 3.45 -20.15
C GLU A 255 12.64 2.68 -18.85
N THR A 256 12.38 1.37 -18.93
CA THR A 256 12.16 0.52 -17.76
C THR A 256 13.43 0.39 -16.92
N ILE A 257 14.57 0.19 -17.57
CA ILE A 257 15.87 0.11 -16.91
C ILE A 257 16.19 1.44 -16.24
N ARG A 258 16.05 2.57 -16.96
CA ARG A 258 16.28 3.92 -16.42
C ARG A 258 15.49 4.15 -15.14
N ARG A 259 14.21 3.78 -15.12
CA ARG A 259 13.34 3.89 -13.94
C ARG A 259 13.90 3.10 -12.75
N SER A 260 14.24 1.84 -12.95
CA SER A 260 14.79 0.96 -11.90
C SER A 260 16.13 1.46 -11.34
N LEU A 261 17.02 1.96 -12.22
CA LEU A 261 18.31 2.51 -11.82
C LEU A 261 18.14 3.82 -11.02
N ALA A 262 17.21 4.68 -11.44
CA ALA A 262 16.89 5.94 -10.75
C ALA A 262 16.35 5.68 -9.34
N GLU A 263 15.41 4.74 -9.19
CA GLU A 263 14.88 4.31 -7.88
C GLU A 263 16.00 3.80 -6.95
N SER A 264 16.95 3.03 -7.49
CA SER A 264 18.06 2.49 -6.72
C SER A 264 18.98 3.60 -6.19
N ILE A 265 19.37 4.54 -7.07
CA ILE A 265 20.21 5.69 -6.69
C ILE A 265 19.50 6.58 -5.66
N GLY A 266 18.19 6.83 -5.82
CA GLY A 266 17.38 7.58 -4.86
C GLY A 266 17.39 6.94 -3.47
N THR A 267 17.12 5.63 -3.40
CA THR A 267 17.11 4.86 -2.15
C THR A 267 18.43 4.97 -1.37
N ARG A 268 19.57 4.96 -2.07
CA ARG A 268 20.89 5.11 -1.43
C ARG A 268 21.11 6.52 -0.89
N LYS A 269 20.70 7.58 -1.61
CA LYS A 269 20.87 8.97 -1.15
C LYS A 269 20.12 9.22 0.15
N LEU A 270 18.89 8.70 0.24
CA LEU A 270 18.08 8.74 1.47
C LEU A 270 18.78 8.07 2.64
N THR A 271 19.29 6.84 2.43
CA THR A 271 19.97 6.06 3.48
C THR A 271 21.28 6.72 3.96
N LEU A 272 21.97 7.48 3.11
CA LEU A 272 23.19 8.21 3.49
C LEU A 272 22.90 9.54 4.20
N HIS A 273 21.73 10.15 3.97
CA HIS A 273 21.30 11.35 4.69
C HIS A 273 20.81 11.03 6.11
N GLU A 274 20.12 9.91 6.31
CA GLU A 274 19.68 9.41 7.63
C GLU A 274 20.85 9.17 8.61
N LYS A 275 22.08 8.94 8.11
CA LYS A 275 23.27 8.73 8.96
C LYS A 275 24.02 10.02 9.34
N LYS A 276 23.62 11.19 8.82
CA LYS A 276 24.31 12.47 9.06
C LYS A 276 23.55 13.40 10.03
N GLN A 277 22.39 12.97 10.52
CA GLN A 277 21.65 13.61 11.61
C GLN A 277 21.92 12.85 12.91
#